data_AF-X0VDA7-F1
#
_entry.id   AF-X0VDA7-F1
#
_cell.length_a   1.000
_cell.length_b   1.000
_cell.length_c   1.000
_cell.angle_alpha   90.00
_cell.angle_beta   90.00
_cell.angle_gamma   90.00
#
_symmetry.space_group_name_H-M   'P 1'
#
loop_
_entity.id
_entity.type
_entity.pdbx_description
1 polymer ?
#
loop_
_entity_poly.entity_id
_entity_poly.type
_entity_poly.pdbx_seq_one_letter_code
_entity_poly.pdbx_strand_id
1 'polypeptide(L)'
;MSDMRILAVISREYGQRHVENIRAHGPTDWVVAVWQAPSVLPPVIDYPEDYLPADLPPADLILSFGEHPGVAELLPDIVRMTGARAVVAAVDSEAWLPRGLARQLRGWLQDMGVACVTPKPLCSLTETHYSIG
;
A
#
# COMPACT_ATOMS: atom_id res chain seq x y z
N MET A 1 20.55 -12.00 -10.10
CA MET A 1 19.09 -11.76 -10.04
C MET A 1 18.89 -10.60 -9.10
N SER A 2 18.08 -9.62 -9.46
CA SER A 2 17.77 -8.51 -8.54
C SER A 2 16.67 -8.96 -7.59
N ASP A 3 16.89 -8.82 -6.29
CA ASP A 3 15.91 -9.13 -5.26
C ASP A 3 14.66 -8.25 -5.43
N MET A 4 13.47 -8.79 -5.19
CA MET A 4 12.23 -8.01 -5.22
C MET A 4 12.13 -7.16 -3.95
N ARG A 5 12.09 -5.84 -4.08
CA ARG A 5 11.98 -4.93 -2.92
C ARG A 5 10.52 -4.56 -2.70
N ILE A 6 10.03 -4.85 -1.50
CA ILE A 6 8.66 -4.60 -1.09
C ILE A 6 8.67 -3.59 0.06
N LEU A 7 7.88 -2.54 -0.06
CA LEU A 7 7.54 -1.67 1.07
C LEU A 7 6.13 -2.00 1.57
N ALA A 8 6.03 -2.53 2.78
CA ALA A 8 4.75 -2.70 3.46
C ALA A 8 4.41 -1.44 4.27
N VAL A 9 3.28 -0.82 3.95
CA VAL A 9 2.73 0.32 4.69
C VAL A 9 1.68 -0.20 5.66
N ILE A 10 1.92 -0.04 6.97
CA ILE A 10 1.06 -0.61 8.02
C ILE A 10 0.61 0.47 9.00
N SER A 11 -0.59 0.32 9.57
CA SER A 11 -1.12 1.24 10.58
C SER A 11 -1.13 0.64 11.99
N ARG A 12 -1.53 -0.64 12.14
CA ARG A 12 -1.60 -1.36 13.41
C ARG A 12 -1.28 -2.86 13.21
N GLU A 13 -1.70 -3.67 14.17
CA GLU A 13 -1.47 -5.11 14.25
C GLU A 13 -1.98 -5.89 13.03
N TYR A 14 -3.01 -5.38 12.33
CA TYR A 14 -3.52 -6.02 11.12
C TYR A 14 -2.44 -6.12 10.04
N GLY A 15 -1.80 -4.98 9.72
CA GLY A 15 -0.72 -4.95 8.73
C GLY A 15 0.50 -5.74 9.19
N GLN A 16 0.82 -5.70 10.49
CA GLN A 16 1.95 -6.44 11.06
C GLN A 16 1.82 -7.95 10.81
N ARG A 17 0.62 -8.53 10.98
CA ARG A 17 0.37 -9.95 10.73
C ARG A 17 0.61 -10.34 9.27
N HIS A 18 0.28 -9.47 8.31
CA HIS A 18 0.55 -9.71 6.89
C HIS A 18 2.05 -9.67 6.59
N VAL A 19 2.77 -8.71 7.15
CA VAL A 19 4.23 -8.63 7.03
C VAL A 19 4.90 -9.88 7.57
N GLU A 20 4.51 -10.33 8.76
CA GLU A 20 5.03 -11.56 9.37
C GLU A 20 4.75 -12.79 8.51
N ASN A 21 3.53 -12.90 7.99
CA ASN A 21 3.16 -14.00 7.11
C ASN A 21 3.99 -14.00 5.82
N ILE A 22 4.20 -12.85 5.19
CA ILE A 22 5.00 -12.71 3.97
C ILE A 22 6.47 -13.06 4.27
N ARG A 23 7.03 -12.60 5.39
CA ARG A 23 8.42 -12.94 5.76
C ARG A 23 8.60 -14.41 6.09
N ALA A 24 7.58 -15.07 6.64
CA ALA A 24 7.64 -16.49 7.01
C ALA A 24 7.45 -17.43 5.81
N HIS A 25 6.64 -17.05 4.83
CA HIS A 25 6.20 -17.95 3.76
C HIS A 25 6.50 -17.45 2.34
N GLY A 26 6.97 -16.21 2.19
CA GLY A 26 7.33 -15.61 0.91
C GLY A 26 8.64 -16.16 0.35
N PRO A 27 8.90 -15.92 -0.94
CA PRO A 27 10.19 -16.23 -1.57
C PRO A 27 11.37 -15.60 -0.81
N THR A 28 12.50 -16.32 -0.77
CA THR A 28 13.68 -15.90 0.00
C THR A 28 14.43 -14.71 -0.62
N ASP A 29 14.15 -14.39 -1.88
CA ASP A 29 14.68 -13.25 -2.63
C ASP A 29 13.79 -12.01 -2.54
N TRP A 30 12.75 -12.02 -1.68
CA TRP A 30 11.96 -10.85 -1.37
C TRP A 30 12.53 -10.10 -0.17
N VAL A 31 12.79 -8.81 -0.35
CA VAL A 31 13.23 -7.90 0.72
C VAL A 31 12.04 -7.06 1.15
N VAL A 32 11.52 -7.33 2.36
CA VAL A 32 10.33 -6.64 2.89
C VAL A 32 10.74 -5.57 3.91
N ALA A 33 10.75 -4.32 3.47
CA ALA A 33 10.81 -3.15 4.33
C ALA A 33 9.41 -2.81 4.87
N VAL A 34 9.35 -2.15 6.03
CA VAL A 34 8.10 -1.77 6.68
C VAL A 34 8.16 -0.28 7.01
N TRP A 35 7.09 0.43 6.69
CA TRP A 35 6.85 1.78 7.20
C TRP A 35 5.55 1.79 8.00
N GLN A 36 5.65 2.27 9.24
CA GLN A 36 4.50 2.48 10.11
C GLN A 36 3.90 3.86 9.80
N ALA A 37 2.74 3.87 9.14
CA ALA A 37 2.02 5.10 8.89
C ALA A 37 1.51 5.71 10.21
N PRO A 38 1.36 7.05 10.30
CA PRO A 38 0.80 7.70 11.47
C PRO A 38 -0.56 7.11 11.87
N SER A 39 -0.77 6.93 13.18
CA SER A 39 -2.02 6.37 13.72
C SER A 39 -3.17 7.37 13.77
N VAL A 40 -2.85 8.66 13.62
CA VAL A 40 -3.80 9.78 13.58
C VAL A 40 -3.51 10.55 12.29
N LEU A 41 -4.50 10.57 11.41
CA LEU A 41 -4.47 11.32 10.16
C LEU A 41 -5.74 12.17 10.08
N PRO A 42 -5.70 13.34 9.42
CA PRO A 42 -6.90 14.13 9.19
C PRO A 42 -7.88 13.39 8.26
N PRO A 43 -9.14 13.83 8.18
CA PRO A 43 -10.13 13.26 7.26
C PRO A 43 -9.77 13.44 5.77
N VAL A 44 -8.93 14.42 5.45
CA VAL A 44 -8.44 14.75 4.10
C VAL A 44 -6.98 15.15 4.24
N ILE A 45 -6.11 14.65 3.37
CA ILE A 45 -4.68 14.99 3.34
C ILE A 45 -4.46 16.17 2.39
N ASP A 46 -4.20 17.36 2.94
CA ASP A 46 -3.88 18.55 2.14
C ASP A 46 -2.36 18.67 1.83
N TYR A 47 -1.51 18.31 2.80
CA TYR A 47 -0.05 18.36 2.71
C TYR A 47 0.53 16.98 3.06
N PRO A 48 0.65 16.04 2.08
CA PRO A 48 1.18 14.69 2.31
C PRO A 48 2.54 14.67 3.01
N GLU A 49 3.42 15.63 2.70
CA GLU A 49 4.76 15.77 3.24
C GLU A 49 4.81 15.93 4.76
N ASP A 50 3.75 16.45 5.38
CA ASP A 50 3.65 16.59 6.85
C ASP A 50 3.46 15.23 7.56
N TYR A 51 3.03 14.21 6.81
CA TYR A 51 2.72 12.87 7.32
C TYR A 51 3.68 11.78 6.84
N LEU A 52 4.59 12.14 5.94
CA LEU A 52 5.60 11.25 5.37
C LEU A 52 6.94 11.42 6.09
N PRO A 53 7.77 10.37 6.16
CA PRO A 53 9.15 10.51 6.61
C PRO A 53 9.98 11.28 5.58
N ALA A 54 11.18 11.71 5.97
CA ALA A 54 12.12 12.39 5.07
C ALA A 54 12.51 11.53 3.86
N ASP A 55 12.62 10.22 4.05
CA ASP A 55 12.95 9.25 3.03
C ASP A 55 12.26 7.91 3.27
N LEU A 56 12.11 7.15 2.18
CA LEU A 56 11.65 5.76 2.20
C LEU A 56 12.61 4.92 1.36
N PRO A 57 12.84 3.66 1.75
CA PRO A 57 13.73 2.80 0.98
C PRO A 57 13.16 2.57 -0.43
N PRO A 58 14.01 2.49 -1.47
CA PRO A 58 13.57 2.12 -2.80
C PRO A 58 12.80 0.80 -2.80
N ALA A 59 11.68 0.76 -3.52
CA ALA A 59 10.80 -0.40 -3.58
C ALA A 59 10.32 -0.62 -5.01
N ASP A 60 10.09 -1.87 -5.39
CA ASP A 60 9.49 -2.25 -6.66
C ASP A 60 7.97 -2.39 -6.54
N LEU A 61 7.51 -2.82 -5.35
CA LEU A 61 6.11 -3.05 -4.99
C LEU A 61 5.79 -2.41 -3.63
N ILE A 62 4.65 -1.73 -3.54
CA ILE A 62 4.05 -1.30 -2.27
C ILE A 62 2.88 -2.20 -1.92
N LEU A 63 2.87 -2.70 -0.68
CA LEU A 63 1.73 -3.37 -0.07
C LEU A 63 1.14 -2.45 1.00
N SER A 64 -0.05 -1.90 0.74
CA SER A 64 -0.75 -1.07 1.71
C SER A 64 -1.74 -1.90 2.51
N PHE A 65 -1.45 -2.03 3.81
CA PHE A 65 -2.32 -2.60 4.83
C PHE A 65 -2.79 -1.51 5.79
N GLY A 66 -3.08 -0.32 5.24
CA GLY A 66 -3.56 0.83 6.00
C GLY A 66 -4.97 0.60 6.54
N GLU A 67 -5.19 1.00 7.79
CA GLU A 67 -6.48 0.90 8.48
C GLU A 67 -7.20 2.25 8.58
N HIS A 68 -6.81 3.21 7.73
CA HIS A 68 -7.35 4.57 7.70
C HIS A 68 -7.33 5.14 6.27
N PRO A 69 -8.38 5.86 5.81
CA PRO A 69 -8.45 6.44 4.46
C PRO A 69 -7.25 7.30 4.09
N GLY A 70 -6.79 8.15 5.02
CA GLY A 70 -5.62 9.00 4.81
C GLY A 70 -4.34 8.23 4.43
N VAL A 71 -4.19 6.95 4.81
CA VAL A 71 -3.03 6.16 4.36
C VAL A 71 -3.06 5.93 2.85
N ALA A 72 -4.25 5.71 2.29
CA ALA A 72 -4.41 5.54 0.85
C ALA A 72 -4.14 6.84 0.08
N GLU A 73 -4.47 7.99 0.68
CA GLU A 73 -4.17 9.32 0.12
C GLU A 73 -2.66 9.61 0.07
N LEU A 74 -1.85 9.01 0.94
CA LEU A 74 -0.38 9.16 0.95
C LEU A 74 0.34 8.27 -0.10
N LEU A 75 -0.34 7.26 -0.67
CA LEU A 75 0.29 6.29 -1.58
C LEU A 75 0.91 6.90 -2.84
N PRO A 76 0.33 7.92 -3.50
CA PRO A 76 0.98 8.57 -4.64
C PRO A 76 2.35 9.14 -4.30
N ASP A 77 2.50 9.78 -3.14
CA ASP A 77 3.77 10.36 -2.72
C ASP A 77 4.77 9.29 -2.28
N ILE A 78 4.30 8.25 -1.59
CA ILE A 78 5.12 7.06 -1.27
C ILE A 78 5.68 6.44 -2.56
N VAL A 79 4.85 6.28 -3.60
CA VAL A 79 5.27 5.78 -4.91
C VAL A 79 6.37 6.65 -5.52
N ARG A 80 6.25 7.98 -5.45
CA ARG A 80 7.29 8.91 -5.93
C ARG A 80 8.59 8.77 -5.15
N MET A 81 8.51 8.67 -3.82
CA MET A 81 9.67 8.54 -2.93
C MET A 81 10.43 7.23 -3.17
N THR A 82 9.73 6.12 -3.40
CA THR A 82 10.34 4.79 -3.50
C THR A 82 10.67 4.37 -4.93
N GLY A 83 10.05 5.01 -5.93
CA GLY A 83 10.12 4.58 -7.34
C GLY A 83 9.35 3.29 -7.63
N ALA A 84 8.36 2.95 -6.80
CA ALA A 84 7.58 1.72 -6.96
C ALA A 84 6.78 1.73 -8.26
N ARG A 85 6.65 0.54 -8.87
CA ARG A 85 5.94 0.36 -10.15
C ARG A 85 4.58 -0.32 -9.99
N ALA A 86 4.30 -0.84 -8.81
CA ALA A 86 3.02 -1.44 -8.48
C ALA A 86 2.60 -1.15 -7.03
N VAL A 87 1.29 -1.08 -6.81
CA VAL A 87 0.65 -0.93 -5.50
C VAL A 87 -0.47 -1.94 -5.36
N VAL A 88 -0.45 -2.72 -4.29
CA VAL A 88 -1.59 -3.52 -3.82
C VAL A 88 -2.13 -2.83 -2.57
N ALA A 89 -3.34 -2.28 -2.63
CA ALA A 89 -4.00 -1.69 -1.47
C ALA A 89 -5.13 -2.62 -0.97
N ALA A 90 -4.85 -3.34 0.11
CA ALA A 90 -5.77 -4.30 0.70
C ALA A 90 -7.04 -3.62 1.23
N VAL A 91 -8.22 -4.18 0.95
CA VAL A 91 -9.51 -3.66 1.43
C VAL A 91 -10.26 -4.72 2.21
N ASP A 92 -9.96 -4.86 3.50
CA ASP A 92 -10.68 -5.79 4.38
C ASP A 92 -11.76 -5.08 5.22
N SER A 93 -11.79 -3.75 5.17
CA SER A 93 -12.90 -2.91 5.60
C SER A 93 -13.11 -1.75 4.64
N GLU A 94 -14.37 -1.50 4.26
CA GLU A 94 -14.73 -0.36 3.41
C GLU A 94 -14.52 1.00 4.10
N ALA A 95 -14.41 1.01 5.43
CA ALA A 95 -14.05 2.20 6.18
C ALA A 95 -12.58 2.60 6.00
N TRP A 96 -11.69 1.67 5.62
CA TRP A 96 -10.26 1.94 5.45
C TRP A 96 -9.92 2.41 4.04
N LEU A 97 -10.60 1.86 3.04
CA LEU A 97 -10.50 2.31 1.66
C LEU A 97 -11.90 2.34 1.02
N PRO A 98 -12.63 3.47 1.17
CA PRO A 98 -13.94 3.64 0.56
C PRO A 98 -13.89 3.50 -0.96
N ARG A 99 -14.97 2.99 -1.57
CA ARG A 99 -15.01 2.73 -3.02
C ARG A 99 -14.65 3.96 -3.88
N GLY A 100 -15.06 5.16 -3.46
CA GLY A 100 -14.70 6.41 -4.12
C GLY A 100 -13.19 6.65 -4.11
N LEU A 101 -12.59 6.57 -2.93
CA LEU A 101 -11.15 6.73 -2.74
C LEU A 101 -10.35 5.64 -3.45
N ALA A 102 -10.82 4.38 -3.44
CA ALA A 102 -10.19 3.29 -4.20
C ALA A 102 -10.13 3.60 -5.70
N ARG A 103 -11.20 4.16 -6.26
CA ARG A 103 -11.24 4.58 -7.67
C ARG A 103 -10.30 5.75 -7.94
N GLN A 104 -10.25 6.73 -7.05
CA GLN A 104 -9.35 7.87 -7.16
C GLN A 104 -7.88 7.43 -7.10
N LEU A 105 -7.52 6.60 -6.12
CA LEU A 105 -6.18 6.03 -5.98
C LEU A 105 -5.72 5.32 -7.25
N ARG A 106 -6.57 4.46 -7.83
CA ARG A 106 -6.23 3.78 -9.10
C ARG A 106 -6.03 4.77 -10.24
N GLY A 107 -6.86 5.82 -10.32
CA GLY A 107 -6.69 6.90 -11.31
C GLY A 107 -5.36 7.64 -11.14
N TRP A 108 -5.06 8.10 -9.93
CA TRP A 108 -3.81 8.80 -9.62
C TRP A 108 -2.58 7.97 -9.97
N LEU A 109 -2.56 6.69 -9.60
CA LEU A 109 -1.43 5.81 -9.88
C LEU A 109 -1.35 5.43 -11.36
N GLN A 110 -2.48 5.28 -12.05
CA GLN A 110 -2.50 5.09 -13.50
C GLN A 110 -1.91 6.29 -14.25
N ASP A 111 -2.23 7.52 -13.84
CA ASP A 111 -1.66 8.74 -14.42
C ASP A 111 -0.14 8.83 -14.21
N MET A 112 0.38 8.18 -13.16
CA MET A 112 1.80 8.03 -12.87
C MET A 112 2.46 6.84 -13.60
N GLY A 113 1.71 6.05 -14.37
CA GLY A 113 2.21 4.84 -15.02
C GLY A 113 2.47 3.67 -14.05
N VAL A 114 1.82 3.67 -12.89
CA VAL A 114 1.99 2.69 -11.81
C VAL A 114 0.77 1.78 -11.74
N ALA A 115 1.01 0.47 -11.74
CA ALA A 115 -0.08 -0.51 -11.63
C ALA A 115 -0.70 -0.45 -10.23
N CYS A 116 -2.03 -0.41 -10.14
CA CYS A 116 -2.72 -0.41 -8.85
C CYS A 116 -3.89 -1.38 -8.83
N VAL A 117 -3.93 -2.23 -7.81
CA VAL A 117 -5.06 -3.11 -7.52
C VAL A 117 -5.54 -2.89 -6.08
N THR A 118 -6.85 -3.01 -5.88
CA THR A 118 -7.49 -2.79 -4.58
C THR A 118 -8.37 -4.00 -4.21
N PRO A 119 -7.79 -5.17 -3.92
CA PRO A 119 -8.55 -6.39 -3.65
C PRO A 119 -9.42 -6.26 -2.40
N LYS A 120 -10.70 -6.66 -2.52
CA LYS A 120 -11.71 -6.67 -1.46
C LYS A 120 -12.40 -8.04 -1.36
N PRO A 121 -12.09 -8.87 -0.35
CA PRO A 121 -10.98 -8.75 0.61
C PRO A 121 -9.61 -9.00 -0.05
N LEU A 122 -8.52 -8.81 0.70
CA LEU A 122 -7.15 -9.04 0.19
C LEU A 122 -6.99 -10.44 -0.43
N CYS A 123 -7.53 -11.47 0.22
CA CYS A 123 -7.43 -12.85 -0.22
C CYS A 123 -8.19 -13.18 -1.52
N SER A 124 -8.96 -12.22 -2.07
CA SER A 124 -9.54 -12.36 -3.41
C SER A 124 -8.49 -12.19 -4.53
N LEU A 125 -7.30 -11.67 -4.20
CA LEU A 125 -6.23 -11.47 -5.15
C LEU A 125 -5.70 -12.82 -5.67
N THR A 126 -5.70 -12.94 -6.99
CA THR A 126 -5.08 -14.03 -7.75
C THR A 126 -4.07 -13.45 -8.72
N GLU A 127 -3.41 -14.31 -9.49
CA GLU A 127 -2.46 -13.89 -10.53
C GLU A 127 -3.08 -12.94 -11.58
N THR A 128 -4.38 -13.09 -11.86
CA THR A 128 -5.04 -12.42 -13.00
C THR A 128 -6.29 -11.64 -12.62
N HIS A 129 -6.89 -11.91 -11.45
CA HIS A 129 -8.17 -11.35 -11.04
C HIS A 129 -8.17 -10.99 -9.55
N TYR A 130 -9.06 -10.06 -9.17
CA TYR A 130 -9.40 -9.77 -7.78
C TYR A 130 -10.85 -9.29 -7.70
N SER A 131 -11.46 -9.40 -6.51
CA SER A 131 -12.79 -8.83 -6.25
C SER A 131 -12.67 -7.37 -5.81
N ILE A 132 -13.66 -6.55 -6.15
CA ILE A 132 -13.78 -5.16 -5.70
C ILE A 132 -14.97 -4.93 -4.76
N GLY A 133 -15.72 -5.99 -4.43
CA GLY A 133 -16.97 -5.92 -3.66
C GLY A 133 -18.15 -5.40 -4.48
#